data_AF-A0A843DK72-F1
#
_entry.id   AF-A0A843DK72-F1
#
_cell.length_a   1.000
_cell.length_b   1.000
_cell.length_c   1.000
_cell.angle_alpha   90.00
_cell.angle_beta   90.00
_cell.angle_gamma   90.00
#
_symmetry.space_group_name_H-M   'P 1'
#
loop_
_entity.id
_entity.type
_entity.pdbx_description
1 polymer ?
#
loop_
_entity_poly.entity_id
_entity_poly.type
_entity_poly.pdbx_seq_one_letter_code
_entity_poly.pdbx_strand_id
1 'polypeptide(L)'
;KISIVVIGILVLLACIGFPVITGLVIVPYAAAFYPGYLGASGLFAADTILMCGLMFVILAVLVIAAAAGSKAGRQLKPYVNGRAVNADGEFLGSLGVYKEAKTANYYLEEYTGESKLLKPSQIIALIIIVVMFVLGIMGVLV
;
A
#
# COMPACT_ATOMS: atom_id res chain seq x y z
N LYS A 1 -3.03 10.05 -8.78
CA LYS A 1 -2.18 10.91 -7.94
C LYS A 1 -2.77 11.08 -6.54
N ILE A 2 -3.99 11.62 -6.39
CA ILE A 2 -4.60 11.91 -5.08
C ILE A 2 -4.63 10.70 -4.14
N SER A 3 -5.12 9.54 -4.60
CA SER A 3 -5.18 8.32 -3.75
C SER A 3 -3.81 7.88 -3.21
N ILE A 4 -2.77 7.83 -4.07
CA ILE A 4 -1.40 7.47 -3.66
C ILE A 4 -0.81 8.48 -2.68
N VAL A 5 -1.06 9.77 -2.90
CA VAL A 5 -0.57 10.83 -2.00
C VAL A 5 -1.24 10.74 -0.64
N VAL A 6 -2.57 10.53 -0.61
CA VAL A 6 -3.34 10.40 0.64
C VAL A 6 -2.89 9.17 1.44
N ILE A 7 -2.83 7.99 0.81
CA ILE A 7 -2.35 6.76 1.45
C ILE A 7 -0.89 6.94 1.91
N GLY A 8 -0.05 7.57 1.09
CA GLY A 8 1.33 7.87 1.41
C GLY A 8 1.49 8.70 2.68
N ILE A 9 0.73 9.79 2.80
CA ILE A 9 0.77 10.66 3.99
C ILE A 9 0.28 9.90 5.23
N LEU A 10 -0.79 9.12 5.11
CA LEU A 10 -1.31 8.29 6.20
C LEU A 10 -0.27 7.30 6.73
N VAL A 11 0.48 6.65 5.84
CA VAL A 11 1.54 5.71 6.25
C VAL A 11 2.70 6.46 6.92
N LEU A 12 3.10 7.63 6.42
CA LEU A 12 4.13 8.45 7.05
C LEU A 12 3.75 8.85 8.49
N LEU A 13 2.49 9.23 8.71
CA LEU A 13 1.97 9.52 10.05
C LEU A 13 2.00 8.29 10.96
N ALA A 14 1.65 7.10 10.44
CA ALA A 14 1.73 5.86 11.19
C ALA A 14 3.17 5.51 11.59
N CYS A 15 4.15 5.69 10.70
CA CYS A 15 5.57 5.48 10.99
C CYS A 15 6.10 6.40 12.10
N ILE A 16 5.61 7.64 12.18
CA ILE A 16 5.96 8.58 13.27
C ILE A 16 5.19 8.27 14.55
N GLY A 17 3.93 7.86 14.44
CA GLY A 17 3.10 7.52 15.61
C GLY A 17 3.59 6.28 16.36
N PHE A 18 4.14 5.30 15.65
CA PHE A 18 4.65 4.05 16.22
C PHE A 18 5.70 4.23 17.34
N PRO A 19 6.81 4.98 17.16
CA PRO A 19 7.79 5.18 18.23
C PRO A 19 7.21 5.94 19.42
N VAL A 20 6.29 6.87 19.20
CA VAL A 20 5.63 7.64 20.26
C VAL A 20 4.76 6.73 21.14
N ILE A 21 3.90 5.93 20.52
CA ILE A 21 3.02 4.99 21.24
C ILE A 21 3.85 3.96 22.00
N THR A 22 4.91 3.46 21.36
CA THR A 22 5.77 2.44 21.97
C THR A 22 6.50 2.99 23.20
N GLY A 23 7.03 4.21 23.12
CA GLY A 23 7.76 4.84 24.24
C GLY A 23 6.87 5.26 25.40
N LEU A 24 5.68 5.79 25.11
CA LEU A 24 4.80 6.36 26.14
C LEU A 24 3.81 5.35 26.73
N VAL A 25 3.47 4.28 26.01
CA VAL A 25 2.42 3.34 26.43
C VAL A 25 2.99 1.94 26.65
N ILE A 26 3.67 1.39 25.65
CA ILE A 26 4.08 -0.03 25.65
C ILE A 26 5.23 -0.28 26.64
N VAL A 27 6.28 0.55 26.60
CA VAL A 27 7.43 0.42 27.51
C VAL A 27 7.05 0.58 28.99
N PRO A 28 6.31 1.62 29.42
CA PRO A 28 5.94 1.76 30.82
C PRO A 28 4.96 0.67 31.28
N TYR A 29 4.06 0.20 30.41
CA TYR A 29 3.21 -0.96 30.70
C TYR A 29 4.06 -2.22 30.95
N ALA A 30 4.99 -2.53 30.05
CA ALA A 30 5.87 -3.68 30.20
C ALA A 30 6.76 -3.58 31.44
N ALA A 31 7.25 -2.39 31.79
CA ALA A 31 8.05 -2.16 32.99
C ALA A 31 7.23 -2.37 34.28
N ALA A 32 5.94 -2.02 34.28
CA ALA A 32 5.06 -2.17 35.44
C ALA A 32 4.68 -3.63 35.72
N PHE A 33 4.44 -4.43 34.68
CA PHE A 33 3.98 -5.82 34.83
C PHE A 33 5.10 -6.87 34.70
N TYR A 34 6.23 -6.53 34.06
CA TYR A 34 7.37 -7.43 33.84
C TYR A 34 8.70 -6.76 34.24
N PRO A 35 8.97 -6.59 35.56
CA PRO A 35 10.09 -5.80 36.07
C PRO A 35 11.51 -6.31 35.76
N GLY A 36 11.67 -7.41 35.01
CA GLY A 36 12.95 -7.96 34.56
C GLY A 36 13.19 -7.94 33.04
N TYR A 37 12.20 -7.51 32.24
CA TYR A 37 12.29 -7.55 30.77
C TYR A 37 13.19 -6.45 30.18
N LEU A 38 13.46 -5.36 30.93
CA LEU A 38 14.29 -4.23 30.46
C LEU A 38 15.82 -4.47 30.51
N GLY A 39 16.27 -5.67 30.86
CA GLY A 39 17.67 -5.93 31.24
C GLY A 39 18.73 -6.08 30.14
N ALA A 40 18.41 -6.13 28.84
CA ALA A 40 19.46 -6.27 27.81
C ALA A 40 19.10 -5.79 26.39
N SER A 41 17.81 -5.60 26.09
CA SER A 41 17.37 -5.17 24.76
C SER A 41 15.95 -4.62 24.89
N GLY A 42 15.83 -3.42 25.47
CA GLY A 42 14.56 -2.72 25.51
C GLY A 42 13.96 -2.66 24.10
N LEU A 43 12.62 -2.68 23.98
CA LEU A 43 11.92 -2.47 22.70
C LEU A 43 12.45 -1.23 21.92
N PHE A 44 13.09 -0.31 22.64
CA PHE A 44 13.97 0.78 22.19
C PHE A 44 15.43 0.35 22.01
N ALA A 45 15.70 -0.74 21.30
CA ALA A 45 17.01 -0.88 20.69
C ALA A 45 17.13 0.25 19.65
N ALA A 46 18.33 0.82 19.50
CA ALA A 46 18.61 1.76 18.41
C ALA A 46 18.14 1.20 17.06
N ASP A 47 18.13 -0.13 16.92
CA ASP A 47 17.65 -0.89 15.78
C ASP A 47 16.17 -0.68 15.44
N THR A 48 15.26 -0.59 16.43
CA THR A 48 13.82 -0.38 16.15
C THR A 48 13.57 1.03 15.61
N ILE A 49 14.19 2.04 16.21
CA ILE A 49 14.12 3.43 15.75
C ILE A 49 14.76 3.55 14.37
N LEU A 50 15.91 2.90 14.16
CA LEU A 50 16.62 2.88 12.88
C LEU A 50 15.76 2.23 11.78
N MET A 51 15.10 1.11 12.06
CA MET A 51 14.22 0.42 11.10
C MET A 51 12.97 1.26 10.76
N CYS A 52 12.32 1.86 11.76
CA CYS A 52 11.19 2.76 11.52
C CYS A 52 11.62 4.02 10.75
N GLY A 53 12.79 4.57 11.04
CA GLY A 53 13.37 5.71 10.32
C GLY A 53 13.69 5.36 8.86
N LEU A 54 14.29 4.20 8.62
CA LEU A 54 14.60 3.72 7.27
C LEU A 54 13.32 3.50 6.45
N MET A 55 12.29 2.86 7.04
CA MET A 55 10.98 2.71 6.41
C MET A 55 10.34 4.05 6.06
N PHE A 56 10.40 5.03 6.98
CA PHE A 56 9.88 6.37 6.75
C PHE A 56 10.56 7.06 5.57
N VAL A 57 11.89 7.02 5.49
CA VAL A 57 12.66 7.66 4.40
C VAL A 57 12.31 7.03 3.05
N ILE A 58 12.27 5.70 2.96
CA ILE A 58 11.94 4.99 1.71
C ILE A 58 10.52 5.37 1.25
N LEU A 59 9.55 5.36 2.16
CA LEU A 59 8.16 5.70 1.85
C LEU A 59 8.01 7.18 1.48
N ALA A 60 8.70 8.09 2.16
CA ALA A 60 8.69 9.51 1.83
C ALA A 60 9.21 9.74 0.40
N VAL A 61 10.32 9.10 0.03
CA VAL A 61 10.87 9.17 -1.33
C VAL A 61 9.85 8.67 -2.35
N LEU A 62 9.16 7.56 -2.09
CA LEU A 62 8.14 7.02 -3.01
C LEU A 62 6.94 7.96 -3.17
N VAL A 63 6.47 8.57 -2.08
CA VAL A 63 5.34 9.52 -2.13
C VAL A 63 5.72 10.79 -2.88
N ILE A 64 6.92 11.32 -2.63
CA ILE A 64 7.46 12.50 -3.33
C ILE A 64 7.65 12.17 -4.81
N ALA A 65 8.24 11.01 -5.15
CA ALA A 65 8.42 10.57 -6.52
C ALA A 65 7.07 10.38 -7.26
N ALA A 66 6.05 9.85 -6.58
CA ALA A 66 4.71 9.70 -7.15
C ALA A 66 3.98 11.05 -7.34
N ALA A 67 4.22 12.02 -6.44
CA ALA A 67 3.67 13.37 -6.56
C ALA A 67 4.36 14.16 -7.70
N ALA A 68 5.70 14.14 -7.72
CA ALA A 68 6.54 14.82 -8.69
C ALA A 68 6.55 14.14 -10.08
N GLY A 69 6.25 12.84 -10.14
CA GLY A 69 6.22 12.08 -11.39
C GLY A 69 5.24 12.66 -12.41
N SER A 70 5.76 12.97 -13.61
CA SER A 70 4.94 13.38 -14.75
C SER A 70 4.14 12.19 -15.30
N LYS A 71 2.92 12.42 -15.81
CA LYS A 71 2.13 11.40 -16.54
C LYS A 71 2.84 10.92 -17.82
N ALA A 72 3.90 11.59 -18.25
CA ALA A 72 4.73 11.21 -19.38
C ALA A 72 5.63 10.01 -19.06
N GLY A 73 5.05 8.91 -18.57
CA GLY A 73 5.66 7.61 -18.82
C GLY A 73 5.76 7.45 -20.33
N ARG A 74 6.91 6.98 -20.83
CA ARG A 74 7.09 6.68 -22.24
C ARG A 74 5.96 5.74 -22.67
N GLN A 75 5.03 6.26 -23.47
CA GLN A 75 3.94 5.49 -24.06
C GLN A 75 4.58 4.47 -25.01
N LEU A 76 4.81 3.26 -24.51
CA LEU A 76 5.31 2.15 -25.32
C LEU A 76 4.14 1.61 -26.14
N LYS A 77 4.37 1.42 -27.45
CA LYS A 77 3.38 0.81 -28.32
C LYS A 77 3.01 -0.57 -27.76
N PRO A 78 1.72 -0.93 -27.67
CA PRO A 78 1.29 -2.25 -27.22
C PRO A 78 1.98 -3.36 -28.02
N TYR A 79 2.59 -4.33 -27.35
CA TYR A 79 3.24 -5.45 -28.02
C TYR A 79 2.21 -6.51 -28.40
N VAL A 80 1.91 -6.62 -29.69
CA VAL A 80 0.89 -7.55 -30.24
C VAL A 80 1.53 -8.74 -30.97
N ASN A 81 2.57 -9.33 -30.39
CA ASN A 81 3.28 -10.49 -30.96
C ASN A 81 3.73 -10.29 -32.43
N GLY A 82 4.35 -9.15 -32.72
CA GLY A 82 4.94 -8.86 -34.04
C GLY A 82 3.96 -8.32 -35.09
N ARG A 83 2.68 -8.13 -34.77
CA ARG A 83 1.73 -7.46 -35.67
C ARG A 83 1.93 -5.94 -35.66
N ALA A 84 1.85 -5.29 -36.81
CA ALA A 84 1.98 -3.84 -36.87
C ALA A 84 0.78 -3.18 -36.18
N VAL A 85 1.08 -2.23 -35.29
CA VAL A 85 0.09 -1.41 -34.57
C VAL A 85 0.12 -0.01 -35.19
N ASN A 86 -1.05 0.53 -35.48
CA ASN A 86 -1.18 1.91 -35.97
C ASN A 86 -0.68 2.91 -34.91
N ALA A 87 -0.47 4.17 -35.32
CA ALA A 87 -0.04 5.24 -34.40
C ALA A 87 -0.99 5.39 -33.19
N ASP A 88 -2.26 5.03 -33.39
CA ASP A 88 -3.33 5.12 -32.40
C ASP A 88 -3.45 3.88 -31.49
N GLY A 89 -2.56 2.88 -31.61
CA GLY A 89 -2.58 1.71 -30.72
C GLY A 89 -3.53 0.58 -31.16
N GLU A 90 -4.06 0.64 -32.38
CA GLU A 90 -4.97 -0.35 -32.94
C GLU A 90 -4.24 -1.44 -33.73
N PHE A 91 -4.71 -2.69 -33.62
CA PHE A 91 -4.24 -3.81 -34.42
C PHE A 91 -5.36 -4.31 -35.33
N LEU A 92 -5.00 -4.76 -36.53
CA LEU A 92 -5.97 -5.40 -37.43
C LEU A 92 -6.40 -6.74 -36.82
N GLY A 93 -7.69 -7.01 -36.69
CA GLY A 93 -8.22 -8.29 -36.20
C GLY A 93 -8.16 -9.41 -37.24
N SER A 94 -8.58 -10.62 -36.88
CA SER A 94 -8.78 -11.73 -37.84
C SER A 94 -9.93 -11.43 -38.82
N LEU A 95 -10.93 -10.68 -38.38
CA LEU A 95 -12.11 -10.28 -39.16
C LEU A 95 -11.87 -9.04 -40.05
N GLY A 96 -10.63 -8.58 -40.20
CA GLY A 96 -10.31 -7.38 -40.99
C GLY A 96 -10.74 -6.05 -40.35
N VAL A 97 -11.22 -6.07 -39.11
CA VAL A 97 -11.63 -4.88 -38.35
C VAL A 97 -10.50 -4.43 -37.43
N TYR A 98 -10.23 -3.13 -37.37
CA TYR A 98 -9.27 -2.56 -36.42
C TYR A 98 -9.83 -2.66 -34.99
N LYS A 99 -9.01 -3.14 -34.06
CA LYS A 99 -9.37 -3.28 -32.66
C LYS A 99 -8.29 -2.66 -31.79
N GLU A 100 -8.70 -1.93 -30.77
CA GLU A 100 -7.80 -1.30 -29.81
C GLU A 100 -7.04 -2.38 -29.03
N ALA A 101 -5.71 -2.26 -28.95
CA ALA A 101 -4.88 -3.19 -28.18
C ALA A 101 -4.99 -2.91 -26.68
N LYS A 102 -6.02 -3.48 -26.03
CA LYS A 102 -6.18 -3.43 -24.57
C LYS A 102 -5.40 -4.56 -23.90
N THR A 103 -4.66 -4.24 -22.85
CA THR A 103 -3.97 -5.22 -21.98
C THR A 103 -4.89 -5.85 -20.93
N ALA A 104 -6.20 -5.57 -20.98
CA ALA A 104 -7.17 -6.12 -20.06
C ALA A 104 -7.45 -7.60 -20.35
N ASN A 105 -7.59 -8.38 -19.29
CA ASN A 105 -7.94 -9.79 -19.39
C ASN A 105 -9.43 -9.93 -19.76
N TYR A 106 -9.70 -10.03 -21.07
CA TYR A 106 -11.06 -10.01 -21.64
C TYR A 106 -11.97 -11.16 -21.14
N TYR A 107 -11.37 -12.25 -20.66
CA TYR A 107 -12.09 -13.48 -20.32
C TYR A 107 -12.55 -13.56 -18.87
N LEU A 108 -11.99 -12.74 -17.99
CA LEU A 108 -12.21 -12.84 -16.54
C LEU A 108 -12.85 -11.58 -15.95
N GLU A 109 -13.20 -10.59 -16.77
CA GLU A 109 -13.85 -9.36 -16.32
C GLU A 109 -15.21 -9.64 -15.63
N GLU A 110 -15.91 -10.70 -16.05
CA GLU A 110 -17.19 -11.08 -15.46
C GLU A 110 -17.05 -11.71 -14.06
N TYR A 111 -15.96 -12.43 -13.80
CA TYR A 111 -15.73 -13.14 -12.53
C TYR A 111 -14.78 -12.40 -11.58
N THR A 112 -13.68 -11.84 -12.11
CA THR A 112 -12.63 -11.13 -11.37
C THR A 112 -12.37 -9.75 -11.96
N GLY A 113 -13.41 -9.08 -12.46
CA GLY A 113 -13.31 -7.68 -12.84
C GLY A 113 -12.89 -6.81 -11.67
N GLU A 114 -12.01 -5.85 -11.92
CA GLU A 114 -11.47 -4.92 -10.91
C GLU A 114 -12.59 -4.25 -10.10
N SER A 115 -13.70 -3.87 -10.75
CA SER A 115 -14.87 -3.26 -10.09
C SER A 115 -15.58 -4.19 -9.10
N LYS A 116 -15.56 -5.51 -9.35
CA LYS A 116 -16.19 -6.53 -8.50
C LYS A 116 -15.32 -6.95 -7.34
N LEU A 117 -13.98 -6.86 -7.48
CA LEU A 117 -13.02 -7.22 -6.42
C LEU A 117 -12.66 -6.06 -5.49
N LEU A 118 -12.60 -4.83 -6.01
CA LEU A 118 -12.18 -3.68 -5.21
C LEU A 118 -13.19 -3.33 -4.10
N LYS A 119 -14.49 -3.34 -4.40
CA LYS A 119 -15.53 -2.99 -3.42
C LYS A 119 -15.60 -3.95 -2.23
N PRO A 120 -15.70 -5.29 -2.40
CA PRO A 120 -15.76 -6.20 -1.27
C PRO A 120 -14.45 -6.21 -0.48
N SER A 121 -13.29 -6.11 -1.14
CA SER A 121 -12.01 -6.08 -0.41
C SER A 121 -11.88 -4.85 0.48
N GLN A 122 -12.34 -3.67 0.02
CA GLN A 122 -12.38 -2.45 0.84
C GLN A 122 -13.31 -2.60 2.06
N ILE A 123 -14.49 -3.21 1.89
CA ILE A 123 -15.44 -3.43 2.99
C ILE A 123 -14.85 -4.40 4.03
N ILE A 124 -14.27 -5.51 3.58
CA ILE A 124 -13.64 -6.50 4.47
C ILE A 124 -12.49 -5.86 5.24
N ALA A 125 -11.62 -5.10 4.55
CA ALA A 125 -10.52 -4.39 5.20
C ALA A 125 -11.01 -3.38 6.25
N LEU A 126 -12.07 -2.62 5.94
CA LEU A 126 -12.68 -1.68 6.88
C LEU A 126 -13.20 -2.39 8.14
N ILE A 127 -13.93 -3.50 7.97
CA ILE A 127 -14.48 -4.28 9.09
C ILE A 127 -13.36 -4.77 10.01
N ILE A 128 -12.30 -5.33 9.43
CA ILE A 128 -11.17 -5.85 10.21
C ILE A 128 -10.51 -4.71 11.02
N ILE A 129 -10.26 -3.56 10.40
CA ILE A 129 -9.66 -2.41 11.07
C ILE A 129 -10.54 -1.93 12.24
N VAL A 130 -11.85 -1.81 12.03
CA VAL A 130 -12.80 -1.40 13.08
C VAL A 130 -12.81 -2.40 14.24
N VAL A 131 -12.84 -3.70 13.95
CA VAL A 131 -12.82 -4.75 14.97
C VAL A 131 -11.53 -4.68 15.78
N MET A 132 -10.37 -4.56 15.13
CA MET A 132 -9.09 -4.42 15.83
C MET A 132 -9.04 -3.17 16.72
N PHE A 133 -9.60 -2.06 16.24
CA PHE A 133 -9.63 -0.80 17.00
C PHE A 133 -10.51 -0.91 18.25
N VAL A 134 -11.69 -1.52 18.14
CA VAL A 134 -12.60 -1.75 19.27
C VAL A 134 -11.97 -2.70 20.30
N LEU A 135 -11.36 -3.81 19.85
CA LEU A 135 -10.67 -4.75 20.74
C LEU A 135 -9.48 -4.09 21.47
N GLY A 136 -8.74 -3.22 20.78
CA GLY A 136 -7.66 -2.44 21.38
C GLY A 136 -8.14 -1.49 22.47
N ILE A 137 -9.25 -0.76 22.27
CA ILE A 137 -9.81 0.15 23.28
C ILE A 137 -10.35 -0.61 24.50
N MET A 138 -11.00 -1.75 24.28
CA MET A 138 -11.57 -2.55 25.36
C MET A 138 -10.51 -3.31 26.17
N GLY A 139 -9.23 -3.24 25.80
CA GLY A 139 -8.13 -3.88 26.52
C GLY A 139 -8.17 -5.41 26.48
N VAL A 140 -8.95 -6.01 25.57
CA VAL A 140 -9.10 -7.47 25.46
C VAL A 140 -7.87 -8.11 24.79
N LEU A 141 -7.00 -7.31 24.19
CA LEU A 141 -5.82 -7.73 23.41
C LEU A 141 -4.49 -7.17 23.98
N VAL A 142 -4.49 -6.68 25.22
CA VAL A 142 -3.33 -6.16 25.97
C VAL A 142 -3.22 -6.88 27.31
#